data_AF-A0A521M128-F1
#
_entry.id   AF-A0A521M128-F1
#
_cell.length_a   1.000
_cell.length_b   1.000
_cell.length_c   1.000
_cell.angle_alpha   90.00
_cell.angle_beta   90.00
_cell.angle_gamma   90.00
#
_symmetry.space_group_name_H-M   'P 1'
#
loop_
_entity.id
_entity.type
_entity.pdbx_description
1 polymer ?
#
loop_
_entity_poly.entity_id
_entity_poly.type
_entity_poly.pdbx_seq_one_letter_code
_entity_poly.pdbx_strand_id
1 'polypeptide(L)'
;MSPRVMQLLLGLSVLLNCFVLAGFVYRSWIAPPTFEARLPPPPPPGARPSPIEAVLHDLGVDSGQREALRGLLDGYAAKRRERLREIQKVREQSAAELKRPQIDLVKVDGLVDQLARLRADLQKENLRAAIQLEPALRPDQRERLRVLIAERFAGAPPPPPRPPGPPGPPGGPPGGPRAPGGPGRPPQ
;
A
#
# COMPACT_ATOMS: atom_id res chain seq x y z
N MET A 1 -22.46 -41.16 35.66
CA MET A 1 -22.57 -41.07 34.17
C MET A 1 -22.19 -42.41 33.57
N SER A 2 -22.90 -42.86 32.54
CA SER A 2 -22.57 -44.15 31.91
C SER A 2 -21.30 -44.02 31.04
N PRO A 3 -20.45 -45.05 30.97
CA PRO A 3 -19.22 -45.03 30.18
C PRO A 3 -19.48 -44.74 28.69
N ARG A 4 -20.66 -45.15 28.19
CA ARG A 4 -21.10 -44.85 26.81
C ARG A 4 -21.34 -43.36 26.57
N VAL A 5 -21.93 -42.64 27.53
CA VAL A 5 -22.15 -41.19 27.40
C VAL A 5 -20.82 -40.45 27.43
N MET A 6 -19.88 -40.88 28.27
CA MET A 6 -18.54 -40.27 28.31
C MET A 6 -17.75 -40.52 27.02
N GLN A 7 -17.83 -41.72 26.44
CA GLN A 7 -17.24 -42.03 25.13
C GLN A 7 -17.84 -41.19 23.99
N LEU A 8 -19.16 -41.00 23.98
CA LEU A 8 -19.83 -40.17 22.99
C LEU A 8 -19.41 -38.70 23.09
N LEU A 9 -19.32 -38.16 24.30
CA LEU A 9 -18.87 -36.77 24.52
C LEU A 9 -17.40 -36.58 24.13
N LEU A 10 -16.54 -37.55 24.45
CA LEU A 10 -15.13 -37.51 24.08
C LEU A 10 -14.96 -37.56 22.56
N GLY A 11 -15.67 -38.49 21.89
CA GLY A 11 -15.65 -38.60 20.43
C GLY A 11 -16.15 -37.34 19.73
N LEU A 12 -17.25 -36.76 20.22
CA LEU A 12 -17.79 -35.51 19.68
C LEU A 12 -16.83 -34.34 19.87
N SER A 13 -16.17 -34.25 21.04
CA SER A 13 -15.18 -33.22 21.32
C SER A 13 -13.99 -33.31 20.35
N VAL A 14 -13.44 -34.51 20.15
CA VAL A 14 -12.31 -34.70 19.22
C VAL A 14 -12.71 -34.32 17.79
N LEU A 15 -13.90 -34.74 17.35
CA LEU A 15 -14.39 -34.44 16.00
C LEU A 15 -14.57 -32.94 15.77
N LEU A 16 -15.13 -32.22 16.76
CA LEU A 16 -15.33 -30.78 16.68
C LEU A 16 -13.98 -30.02 16.64
N ASN A 17 -13.02 -30.44 17.47
CA ASN A 17 -11.68 -29.85 17.47
C ASN A 17 -10.94 -30.10 16.15
N CYS A 18 -11.02 -31.32 15.60
CA CYS A 18 -10.46 -31.62 14.28
C CYS A 18 -11.10 -30.77 13.17
N PHE A 19 -12.41 -30.55 13.22
CA PHE A 19 -13.10 -29.72 12.23
C PHE A 19 -12.66 -28.25 12.30
N VAL A 20 -12.50 -27.68 13.49
CA VAL A 20 -12.01 -26.31 13.68
C VAL A 20 -10.56 -26.17 13.18
N LEU A 21 -9.69 -27.12 13.52
CA LEU A 21 -8.30 -27.14 13.04
C LEU A 21 -8.23 -27.28 11.51
N ALA A 22 -9.00 -28.19 10.93
CA ALA A 22 -9.08 -28.37 9.49
C ALA A 22 -9.60 -27.11 8.79
N GLY A 23 -10.63 -26.45 9.34
CA GLY A 23 -11.16 -25.19 8.82
C GLY A 23 -10.16 -24.04 8.91
N PHE A 24 -9.40 -23.94 10.00
CA PHE A 24 -8.33 -22.96 10.15
C PHE A 24 -7.19 -23.18 9.16
N VAL A 25 -6.71 -24.43 9.01
CA VAL A 25 -5.67 -24.77 8.03
C VAL A 25 -6.16 -24.51 6.60
N TYR A 26 -7.39 -24.90 6.28
CA TYR A 26 -7.99 -24.64 4.97
C TYR A 26 -8.06 -23.14 4.68
N ARG A 27 -8.55 -22.33 5.63
CA ARG A 27 -8.62 -20.85 5.47
C ARG A 27 -7.26 -20.19 5.42
N SER A 28 -6.29 -20.69 6.18
CA SER A 28 -4.98 -20.06 6.34
C SER A 28 -4.01 -20.43 5.21
N TRP A 29 -4.13 -21.65 4.65
CA TRP A 29 -3.14 -22.19 3.70
C TRP A 29 -3.71 -22.58 2.33
N ILE A 30 -5.01 -22.91 2.21
CA ILE A 30 -5.58 -23.47 0.96
C ILE A 30 -6.52 -22.49 0.27
N ALA A 31 -7.33 -21.75 1.02
CA ALA A 31 -8.19 -20.72 0.44
C ALA A 31 -7.31 -19.57 -0.07
N PRO A 32 -7.31 -19.26 -1.38
CA PRO A 32 -6.66 -18.05 -1.86
C PRO A 32 -7.31 -16.86 -1.13
N PRO A 33 -6.52 -15.85 -0.71
CA PRO A 33 -7.10 -14.63 -0.18
C PRO A 33 -8.13 -14.17 -1.21
N THR A 34 -9.39 -14.00 -0.79
CA THR A 34 -10.42 -13.49 -1.68
C THR A 34 -9.98 -12.09 -2.09
N PHE A 35 -9.34 -11.98 -3.25
CA PHE A 35 -8.87 -10.75 -3.89
C PHE A 35 -10.04 -9.84 -4.33
N GLU A 36 -11.24 -10.03 -3.78
CA GLU A 36 -12.31 -9.03 -3.82
C GLU A 36 -12.14 -7.95 -2.74
N ALA A 37 -10.92 -7.74 -2.24
CA ALA A 37 -10.55 -6.39 -1.88
C ALA A 37 -10.65 -5.57 -3.17
N ARG A 38 -11.81 -4.90 -3.40
CA ARG A 38 -11.91 -3.77 -4.32
C ARG A 38 -10.70 -2.90 -4.03
N LEU A 39 -9.67 -3.02 -4.87
CA LEU A 39 -8.55 -2.11 -4.83
C LEU A 39 -9.21 -0.73 -4.91
N PRO A 40 -8.98 0.17 -3.95
CA PRO A 40 -9.47 1.53 -4.09
C PRO A 40 -9.04 2.00 -5.47
N PRO A 41 -9.94 2.64 -6.25
CA PRO A 41 -9.60 3.08 -7.60
C PRO A 41 -8.27 3.81 -7.53
N PRO A 42 -7.34 3.54 -8.47
CA PRO A 42 -6.06 4.23 -8.47
C PRO A 42 -6.35 5.72 -8.36
N PRO A 43 -5.77 6.43 -7.37
CA PRO A 43 -6.08 7.84 -7.20
C PRO A 43 -5.81 8.56 -8.51
N PRO A 44 -6.59 9.60 -8.82
CA PRO A 44 -6.54 10.29 -10.10
C PRO A 44 -5.09 10.67 -10.44
N PRO A 45 -4.70 10.67 -11.73
CA PRO A 45 -3.38 11.11 -12.18
C PRO A 45 -3.16 12.58 -11.83
N GLY A 46 -2.75 12.83 -10.59
CA GLY A 46 -2.38 14.11 -10.05
C GLY A 46 -1.04 13.95 -9.35
N ALA A 47 -0.24 15.01 -9.37
CA ALA A 47 1.05 15.07 -8.71
C ALA A 47 0.82 14.84 -7.20
N ARG A 48 0.96 13.60 -6.74
CA ARG A 48 1.05 13.35 -5.30
C ARG A 48 2.21 14.20 -4.79
N PRO A 49 1.98 15.05 -3.78
CA PRO A 49 3.03 15.92 -3.27
C PRO A 49 4.22 15.06 -2.88
N SER A 50 5.42 15.53 -3.22
CA SER A 50 6.63 14.82 -2.82
C SER A 50 6.68 14.71 -1.28
N PRO A 51 7.35 13.70 -0.72
CA PRO A 51 7.49 13.58 0.73
C PRO A 51 7.97 14.87 1.39
N ILE A 52 8.88 15.59 0.72
CA ILE A 52 9.40 16.89 1.18
C ILE A 52 8.36 18.00 1.04
N GLU A 53 7.62 18.08 -0.06
CA GLU A 53 6.51 19.05 -0.18
C GLU A 53 5.46 18.87 0.92
N ALA A 54 5.13 17.62 1.27
CA ALA A 54 4.21 17.34 2.36
C ALA A 54 4.79 17.83 3.71
N VAL A 55 6.09 17.64 3.96
CA VAL A 55 6.74 18.18 5.18
C VAL A 55 6.71 19.71 5.18
N LEU A 56 7.00 20.38 4.07
CA LEU A 56 6.95 21.84 3.99
C LEU A 56 5.55 22.40 4.23
N HIS A 57 4.53 21.71 3.73
CA HIS A 57 3.14 22.03 4.02
C HIS A 57 2.85 21.93 5.51
N ASP A 58 3.25 20.83 6.15
CA ASP A 58 3.02 20.58 7.59
C ASP A 58 3.81 21.55 8.50
N LEU A 59 4.92 22.11 7.99
CA LEU A 59 5.73 23.13 8.66
C LEU A 59 5.21 24.56 8.50
N GLY A 60 4.17 24.77 7.67
CA GLY A 60 3.63 26.10 7.41
C GLY A 60 4.67 27.07 6.83
N VAL A 61 5.54 26.58 5.95
CA VAL A 61 6.60 27.40 5.33
C VAL A 61 5.97 28.46 4.44
N ASP A 62 6.30 29.74 4.68
CA ASP A 62 5.75 30.88 3.94
C ASP A 62 6.35 31.01 2.52
N SER A 63 5.79 31.88 1.69
CA SER A 63 6.25 32.05 0.30
C SER A 63 7.70 32.53 0.19
N GLY A 64 8.18 33.35 1.11
CA GLY A 64 9.56 33.85 1.11
C GLY A 64 10.57 32.75 1.44
N GLN A 65 10.28 31.94 2.47
CA GLN A 65 11.07 30.76 2.80
C GLN A 65 11.04 29.72 1.66
N ARG A 66 9.89 29.56 0.99
CA ARG A 66 9.74 28.62 -0.12
C ARG A 66 10.61 29.02 -1.32
N GLU A 67 10.67 30.31 -1.63
CA GLU A 67 11.54 30.82 -2.70
C GLU A 67 13.02 30.64 -2.35
N ALA A 68 13.42 30.90 -1.10
CA ALA A 68 14.78 30.66 -0.63
C ALA A 68 15.20 29.18 -0.74
N LEU A 69 14.24 28.26 -0.59
CA LEU A 69 14.45 26.82 -0.68
C LEU A 69 14.33 26.26 -2.11
N ARG A 70 13.94 27.07 -3.10
CA ARG A 70 13.57 26.61 -4.44
C ARG A 70 14.65 25.76 -5.11
N GLY A 71 15.90 26.22 -5.09
CA GLY A 71 17.02 25.48 -5.69
C GLY A 71 17.26 24.12 -5.04
N LEU A 72 17.09 24.02 -3.71
CA LEU A 72 17.17 22.74 -2.98
C LEU A 72 16.03 21.82 -3.40
N LEU A 73 14.80 22.34 -3.47
CA LEU A 73 13.61 21.58 -3.84
C LEU A 73 13.66 21.08 -5.29
N ASP A 74 14.13 21.91 -6.22
CA ASP A 74 14.29 21.53 -7.63
C ASP A 74 15.35 20.43 -7.78
N GLY A 75 16.48 20.56 -7.08
CA GLY A 75 17.54 19.55 -7.06
C GLY A 75 17.06 18.21 -6.48
N TYR A 76 16.31 18.26 -5.38
CA TYR A 76 15.67 17.08 -4.81
C TYR A 76 14.64 16.45 -5.77
N ALA A 77 13.77 17.27 -6.38
CA ALA A 77 12.76 16.80 -7.30
C ALA A 77 13.38 16.12 -8.54
N ALA A 78 14.49 16.66 -9.06
CA ALA A 78 15.24 16.04 -10.16
C ALA A 78 15.77 14.65 -9.80
N LYS A 79 16.48 14.52 -8.67
CA LYS A 79 17.02 13.24 -8.18
C LYS A 79 15.92 12.22 -7.93
N ARG A 80 14.82 12.65 -7.30
CA ARG A 80 13.66 11.79 -7.07
C ARG A 80 13.04 11.30 -8.37
N ARG A 81 12.86 12.18 -9.37
CA ARG A 81 12.32 11.78 -10.69
C ARG A 81 13.23 10.75 -11.37
N GLU A 82 14.54 10.95 -11.32
CA GLU A 82 15.51 9.98 -11.84
C GLU A 82 15.37 8.62 -11.16
N ARG A 83 15.38 8.59 -9.83
CA ARG A 83 15.24 7.35 -9.06
C ARG A 83 13.92 6.63 -9.32
N LEU A 84 12.82 7.37 -9.44
CA LEU A 84 11.51 6.79 -9.79
C LEU A 84 11.51 6.19 -11.19
N ARG A 85 12.20 6.79 -12.16
CA ARG A 85 12.38 6.20 -13.49
C ARG A 85 13.16 4.88 -13.44
N GLU A 86 14.20 4.81 -12.61
CA GLU A 86 14.96 3.56 -12.42
C GLU A 86 14.09 2.46 -11.79
N ILE A 87 13.34 2.80 -10.74
CA ILE A 87 12.39 1.87 -10.11
C ILE A 87 11.38 1.35 -11.14
N GLN A 88 10.86 2.23 -11.99
CA GLN A 88 9.90 1.86 -13.02
C GLN A 88 10.52 0.91 -14.05
N LYS A 89 11.75 1.18 -14.51
CA LYS A 89 12.49 0.27 -15.39
C LYS A 89 12.69 -1.12 -14.77
N VAL A 90 13.08 -1.19 -13.50
CA VAL A 90 13.26 -2.48 -12.80
C VAL A 90 11.93 -3.24 -12.69
N ARG A 91 10.82 -2.54 -12.41
CA ARG A 91 9.48 -3.16 -12.41
C ARG A 91 9.08 -3.72 -13.76
N GLU A 92 9.36 -2.99 -14.83
CA GLU A 92 9.10 -3.45 -16.20
C GLU A 92 9.93 -4.68 -16.54
N GLN A 93 11.20 -4.71 -16.12
CA GLN A 93 12.06 -5.89 -16.26
C GLN A 93 11.52 -7.08 -15.46
N SER A 94 11.12 -6.88 -14.20
CA SER A 94 10.49 -7.94 -13.39
C SER A 94 9.21 -8.47 -14.05
N ALA A 95 8.35 -7.57 -14.55
CA ALA A 95 7.13 -7.97 -15.24
C ALA A 95 7.41 -8.71 -16.55
N ALA A 96 8.49 -8.37 -17.27
CA ALA A 96 8.90 -9.09 -18.47
C ALA A 96 9.41 -10.50 -18.16
N GLU A 97 10.19 -10.68 -17.09
CA GLU A 97 10.67 -11.99 -16.66
C GLU A 97 9.53 -12.91 -16.21
N LEU A 98 8.58 -12.38 -15.45
CA LEU A 98 7.43 -13.15 -14.96
C LEU A 98 6.46 -13.58 -16.07
N LYS A 99 6.52 -12.95 -17.25
CA LYS A 99 5.72 -13.33 -18.44
C LYS A 99 6.36 -14.45 -19.26
N ARG A 100 7.60 -14.87 -18.95
CA ARG A 100 8.29 -15.91 -19.70
C ARG A 100 7.69 -17.29 -19.40
N PRO A 101 7.69 -18.23 -20.37
CA PRO A 101 7.21 -19.60 -20.15
C PRO A 101 7.98 -20.35 -19.06
N GLN A 102 9.27 -20.04 -18.90
CA GLN A 102 10.11 -20.50 -17.79
C GLN A 102 10.65 -19.26 -17.07
N ILE A 103 10.30 -19.15 -15.78
CA ILE A 103 10.73 -18.03 -14.94
C ILE A 103 12.15 -18.31 -14.45
N ASP A 104 13.07 -17.41 -14.75
CA ASP A 104 14.42 -17.43 -14.19
C ASP A 104 14.39 -16.78 -12.80
N LEU A 105 14.30 -17.62 -11.76
CA LEU A 105 14.22 -17.16 -10.37
C LEU A 105 15.48 -16.40 -9.94
N VAL A 106 16.67 -16.79 -10.41
CA VAL A 106 17.92 -16.10 -10.08
C VAL A 106 17.88 -14.66 -10.59
N LYS A 107 17.33 -14.45 -11.79
CA LYS A 107 17.16 -13.12 -12.35
C LYS A 107 16.08 -12.31 -11.61
N VAL A 108 14.98 -12.94 -11.23
CA VAL A 108 13.91 -12.27 -10.45
C VAL A 108 14.46 -11.81 -9.10
N ASP A 109 15.23 -12.65 -8.39
CA ASP A 109 15.85 -12.31 -7.11
C ASP A 109 16.78 -11.09 -7.24
N GLY A 110 17.62 -11.07 -8.27
CA GLY A 110 18.49 -9.91 -8.56
C GLY A 110 17.71 -8.61 -8.81
N LEU A 111 16.56 -8.69 -9.50
CA LEU A 111 15.69 -7.53 -9.73
C LEU A 111 15.00 -7.04 -8.44
N VAL A 112 14.60 -7.97 -7.57
CA VAL A 112 14.01 -7.64 -6.26
C VAL A 112 15.05 -6.94 -5.39
N ASP A 113 16.28 -7.44 -5.33
CA ASP A 113 17.38 -6.81 -4.60
C ASP A 113 17.68 -5.41 -5.13
N GLN A 114 17.71 -5.25 -6.46
CA GLN A 114 17.90 -3.94 -7.07
C GLN A 114 16.77 -2.96 -6.69
N LEU A 115 15.52 -3.42 -6.72
CA LEU A 115 14.37 -2.61 -6.31
C LEU A 115 14.46 -2.22 -4.83
N ALA A 116 14.89 -3.13 -3.95
CA ALA A 116 15.08 -2.86 -2.53
C ALA A 116 16.15 -1.79 -2.30
N ARG A 117 17.29 -1.88 -2.99
CA ARG A 117 18.36 -0.86 -2.94
C ARG A 117 17.87 0.50 -3.41
N LEU A 118 17.18 0.58 -4.54
CA LEU A 118 16.64 1.84 -5.07
C LEU A 118 15.63 2.49 -4.13
N ARG A 119 14.80 1.67 -3.46
CA ARG A 119 13.86 2.16 -2.43
C ARG A 119 14.59 2.71 -1.20
N ALA A 120 15.62 2.00 -0.73
CA ALA A 120 16.43 2.45 0.39
C ALA A 120 17.14 3.77 0.06
N ASP A 121 17.67 3.92 -1.14
CA ASP A 121 18.34 5.15 -1.57
C ASP A 121 17.37 6.33 -1.66
N LEU A 122 16.15 6.10 -2.15
CA LEU A 122 15.09 7.12 -2.15
C LEU A 122 14.73 7.55 -0.71
N GLN A 123 14.70 6.64 0.26
CA GLN A 123 14.48 6.99 1.67
C GLN A 123 15.63 7.82 2.25
N LYS A 124 16.89 7.44 1.96
CA LYS A 124 18.07 8.21 2.37
C LYS A 124 18.07 9.62 1.77
N GLU A 125 17.71 9.74 0.49
CA GLU A 125 17.60 11.03 -0.21
C GLU A 125 16.52 11.91 0.43
N ASN A 126 15.36 11.35 0.79
CA ASN A 126 14.32 12.08 1.52
C ASN A 126 14.82 12.59 2.88
N LEU A 127 15.52 11.75 3.65
CA LEU A 127 16.06 12.17 4.95
C LEU A 127 17.11 13.27 4.79
N ARG A 128 18.03 13.12 3.84
CA ARG A 128 19.06 14.12 3.56
C ARG A 128 18.44 15.45 3.14
N ALA A 129 17.43 15.42 2.27
CA ALA A 129 16.73 16.63 1.85
C ALA A 129 16.02 17.30 3.03
N ALA A 130 15.37 16.54 3.92
CA ALA A 130 14.71 17.07 5.10
C ALA A 130 15.71 17.77 6.05
N ILE A 131 16.87 17.16 6.30
CA ILE A 131 17.94 17.76 7.13
C ILE A 131 18.48 19.05 6.49
N GLN A 132 18.61 19.08 5.16
CA GLN A 132 19.07 20.27 4.45
C GLN A 132 18.09 21.46 4.52
N LEU A 133 16.82 21.23 4.90
CA LEU A 133 15.87 22.31 5.14
C LEU A 133 16.14 23.05 6.46
N GLU A 134 16.69 22.38 7.47
CA GLU A 134 16.84 22.93 8.84
C GLU A 134 17.43 24.34 8.91
N PRO A 135 18.50 24.70 8.16
CA PRO A 135 19.10 26.02 8.25
C PRO A 135 18.19 27.18 7.82
N ALA A 136 17.22 26.91 6.94
CA ALA A 136 16.28 27.92 6.42
C ALA A 136 15.02 28.06 7.29
N LEU A 137 14.86 27.22 8.31
CA LEU A 137 13.68 27.17 9.16
C LEU A 137 13.84 28.00 10.43
N ARG A 138 12.74 28.58 10.89
CA ARG A 138 12.64 29.23 12.19
C ARG A 138 12.82 28.19 13.32
N PRO A 139 13.21 28.60 14.55
CA PRO A 139 13.44 27.66 15.64
C PRO A 139 12.24 26.75 15.97
N ASP A 140 11.02 27.29 15.94
CA ASP A 140 9.75 26.57 16.10
C ASP A 140 9.55 25.51 15.01
N GLN A 141 9.82 25.88 13.76
CA GLN A 141 9.72 24.98 12.61
C GLN A 141 10.77 23.87 12.64
N ARG A 142 11.98 24.14 13.12
CA ARG A 142 13.04 23.11 13.27
C ARG A 142 12.64 22.03 14.27
N GLU A 143 12.06 22.42 15.40
CA GLU A 143 11.57 21.45 16.38
C GLU A 143 10.44 20.62 15.79
N ARG A 144 9.50 21.26 15.09
CA ARG A 144 8.42 20.54 14.41
C ARG A 144 8.93 19.58 13.33
N LEU A 145 9.96 19.96 12.58
CA LEU A 145 10.58 19.11 11.56
C LEU A 145 11.14 17.82 12.16
N ARG A 146 11.83 17.89 13.31
CA ARG A 146 12.37 16.70 13.99
C ARG A 146 11.27 15.72 14.38
N VAL A 147 10.17 16.23 14.93
CA VAL A 147 9.00 15.43 15.29
C VAL A 147 8.40 14.76 14.04
N LEU A 148 8.18 15.53 12.97
CA LEU A 148 7.61 15.00 11.72
C LEU A 148 8.49 13.92 11.06
N ILE A 149 9.81 14.10 11.08
CA ILE A 149 10.75 13.08 10.60
C ILE A 149 10.62 11.82 11.47
N ALA A 150 10.68 11.95 12.79
CA ALA A 150 10.58 10.81 13.71
C ALA A 150 9.26 10.03 13.52
N GLU A 151 8.12 10.73 13.44
CA GLU A 151 6.80 10.13 13.22
C GLU A 151 6.73 9.36 11.89
N ARG A 152 7.25 9.93 10.80
CA ARG A 152 7.26 9.23 9.49
C ARG A 152 8.19 8.04 9.46
N PHE A 153 9.32 8.08 10.16
CA PHE A 153 10.27 6.98 10.20
C PHE A 153 9.83 5.86 11.14
N ALA A 154 9.13 6.17 12.23
CA ALA A 154 8.51 5.19 13.12
C ALA A 154 7.38 4.40 12.42
N GLY A 155 6.88 4.90 11.29
CA GLY A 155 5.76 4.33 10.56
C GLY A 155 4.43 4.85 11.07
N ALA A 156 3.41 4.89 10.20
CA ALA A 156 2.07 5.23 10.64
C ALA A 156 1.57 4.15 11.62
N PRO A 157 0.92 4.53 12.73
CA PRO A 157 0.24 3.55 13.56
C PRO A 157 -0.76 2.75 12.71
N PRO A 158 -0.96 1.46 13.00
CA PRO A 158 -1.92 0.65 12.24
C PRO A 158 -3.28 1.37 12.23
N PRO A 159 -3.99 1.37 11.09
CA PRO A 159 -5.31 1.99 11.04
C PRO A 159 -6.19 1.37 12.13
N PRO A 160 -7.04 2.17 12.81
CA PRO A 160 -7.95 1.63 13.80
C PRO A 160 -8.79 0.51 13.17
N PRO A 161 -9.12 -0.56 13.92
CA PRO A 161 -9.97 -1.62 13.41
C PRO A 161 -11.25 -1.00 12.85
N ARG A 162 -11.57 -1.29 11.58
CA ARG A 162 -12.80 -0.78 10.97
C ARG A 162 -13.97 -1.28 11.83
N PRO A 163 -14.93 -0.42 12.19
CA PRO A 163 -16.14 -0.88 12.86
C PRO A 163 -16.83 -1.93 12.00
N PRO A 164 -17.52 -2.91 12.60
CA PRO A 164 -18.33 -3.88 11.86
C PRO A 164 -19.22 -3.12 10.87
N GLY A 165 -19.09 -3.43 9.58
CA GLY A 165 -19.94 -2.83 8.56
C GLY A 165 -21.41 -3.12 8.89
N PRO A 166 -22.34 -2.21 8.54
CA PRO A 166 -23.75 -2.49 8.66
C PRO A 166 -24.09 -3.79 7.90
N PRO A 167 -25.10 -4.57 8.35
CA PRO A 167 -25.59 -5.72 7.61
C PRO A 167 -25.82 -5.31 6.15
N GLY A 168 -25.22 -6.07 5.23
CA GLY A 168 -25.45 -5.84 3.81
C GLY A 168 -26.96 -5.86 3.51
N PRO A 169 -27.44 -5.01 2.59
CA PRO A 169 -28.85 -5.06 2.21
C PRO A 169 -29.22 -6.48 1.75
N PRO A 170 -30.43 -6.97 2.06
CA PRO A 170 -30.89 -8.28 1.63
C PRO A 170 -30.70 -8.40 0.12
N GLY A 171 -30.10 -9.51 -0.31
CA GLY A 171 -29.84 -9.79 -1.72
C GLY A 171 -31.10 -9.55 -2.55
N GLY A 172 -31.01 -8.60 -3.48
CA GLY A 172 -32.04 -8.42 -4.49
C GLY A 172 -32.20 -9.70 -5.31
N PRO A 173 -33.40 -9.99 -5.82
CA PRO A 173 -33.67 -11.20 -6.58
C PRO A 173 -32.76 -11.30 -7.82
N PRO A 174 -32.46 -12.52 -8.31
CA PRO A 174 -31.62 -12.73 -9.48
C PRO A 174 -32.18 -11.94 -10.66
N GLY A 175 -31.38 -11.00 -11.18
CA GLY A 175 -31.73 -10.22 -12.35
C GLY A 175 -32.09 -11.14 -13.51
N GLY A 176 -33.32 -11.00 -14.00
CA GLY A 176 -33.80 -11.68 -15.20
C GLY A 176 -33.00 -11.30 -16.46
N PRO A 177 -33.23 -12.02 -17.58
CA PRO A 177 -32.45 -11.85 -18.80
C PRO A 177 -32.56 -10.42 -19.35
N ARG A 178 -31.39 -9.83 -19.59
CA ARG A 178 -31.19 -8.51 -20.19
C ARG A 178 -31.77 -8.51 -21.60
N ALA A 179 -32.86 -7.77 -21.82
CA ALA A 179 -33.42 -7.57 -23.16
C ALA A 179 -32.42 -6.82 -24.07
N PRO A 180 -32.27 -7.21 -25.35
CA PRO A 180 -31.43 -6.51 -26.29
C PRO A 180 -32.21 -5.42 -27.04
N GLY A 181 -31.59 -4.26 -27.24
CA GLY A 181 -31.94 -3.35 -28.34
C GLY A 181 -32.53 -1.99 -27.95
N GLY A 182 -31.86 -0.92 -28.37
CA GLY A 182 -32.42 0.42 -28.50
C GLY A 182 -31.34 1.45 -28.90
N PRO A 183 -31.57 2.33 -29.89
CA PRO A 183 -30.51 2.72 -30.83
C PRO A 183 -29.94 4.14 -30.65
N GLY A 184 -28.75 4.30 -31.23
CA GLY A 184 -28.10 5.49 -31.79
C GLY A 184 -28.59 6.89 -31.40
N ARG A 185 -27.69 7.67 -30.79
CA ARG A 185 -27.77 9.13 -30.73
C ARG A 185 -26.80 9.72 -31.76
N PRO A 186 -27.21 10.63 -32.65
CA PRO A 186 -26.30 11.30 -33.59
C PRO A 186 -25.55 12.45 -32.89
N PRO A 187 -24.41 12.88 -33.45
CA PRO A 187 -23.57 13.93 -32.87
C PRO A 187 -24.12 15.33 -33.13
N GLN A 188 -23.87 16.23 -32.18
CA GLN A 188 -23.74 17.67 -32.41
C GLN A 188 -22.32 18.07 -32.05
#